data_AF-M4WYB7-F1
#
_entry.id   AF-M4WYB7-F1
#
_cell.length_a   1.000
_cell.length_b   1.000
_cell.length_c   1.000
_cell.angle_alpha   90.00
_cell.angle_beta   90.00
_cell.angle_gamma   90.00
#
_symmetry.space_group_name_H-M   'P 1'
#
loop_
_entity.id
_entity.type
_entity.pdbx_description
1 polymer ?
#
loop_
_entity_poly.entity_id
_entity_poly.type
_entity_poly.pdbx_seq_one_letter_code
_entity_poly.pdbx_strand_id
1 'polypeptide(L)' 'MKVEEPFSPDLIEGKYYLTPERFAQLIGMGDRLIVVQRWIDLGEVPSRIIGGQLLVDLSALLKQADSAK' A
#
# COMPACT_ATOMS: atom_id res chain seq x y z
N MET A 1 -25.99 11.77 -4.64
CA MET A 1 -24.58 11.58 -5.05
C MET A 1 -23.84 11.02 -3.84
N LYS A 2 -23.20 9.85 -3.97
CA LYS A 2 -22.43 9.24 -2.88
C LYS A 2 -21.06 9.90 -2.90
N VAL A 3 -20.79 10.79 -1.95
CA VAL A 3 -19.46 11.37 -1.78
C VAL A 3 -18.57 10.22 -1.30
N GLU A 4 -17.67 9.74 -2.15
CA GLU A 4 -16.60 8.86 -1.67
C GLU A 4 -15.69 9.70 -0.79
N GLU A 5 -15.74 9.46 0.52
CA GLU A 5 -14.79 10.07 1.43
C GLU A 5 -13.38 9.64 1.01
N PRO A 6 -12.41 10.57 1.00
CA PRO A 6 -11.02 10.22 0.74
C PRO A 6 -10.58 9.24 1.82
N PHE A 7 -10.12 8.06 1.39
CA PHE A 7 -9.57 7.05 2.28
C PHE A 7 -8.34 7.63 2.99
N SER A 8 -8.52 8.00 4.26
CA SER A 8 -7.48 8.60 5.11
C SER A 8 -7.31 7.74 6.37
N PRO A 9 -6.66 6.57 6.27
CA PRO A 9 -6.44 5.70 7.42
C PRO A 9 -5.56 6.37 8.47
N ASP A 10 -5.85 6.13 9.76
CA ASP A 10 -4.99 6.54 10.85
C ASP A 10 -3.83 5.55 11.01
N LEU A 11 -2.79 5.75 10.21
CA LEU A 11 -1.68 4.84 9.97
C LEU A 11 -0.83 4.49 11.22
N ILE A 12 -1.11 5.11 12.38
CA ILE A 12 -0.37 4.92 13.63
C ILE A 12 -0.93 3.78 14.48
N GLU A 13 -2.25 3.54 14.49
CA GLU A 13 -2.88 2.51 15.34
C GLU A 13 -3.27 1.22 14.59
N GLY A 14 -3.48 1.27 13.27
CA GLY A 14 -3.92 0.11 12.48
C GLY A 14 -2.79 -0.59 11.71
N LYS A 15 -2.88 -1.92 11.60
CA LYS A 15 -2.19 -2.66 10.53
C LYS A 15 -2.99 -2.46 9.24
N TYR A 16 -2.62 -1.47 8.44
CA TYR A 16 -3.34 -1.20 7.19
C TYR A 16 -2.75 -2.00 6.05
N TYR A 17 -3.61 -2.84 5.47
CA TYR A 17 -3.29 -3.64 4.32
C TYR A 17 -4.11 -3.18 3.12
N LEU A 18 -3.45 -2.97 1.99
CA LEU A 18 -4.10 -2.65 0.73
C LEU A 18 -3.76 -3.71 -0.31
N THR A 19 -4.68 -3.94 -1.25
CA THR A 19 -4.31 -4.67 -2.47
C THR A 19 -3.30 -3.83 -3.29
N PRO A 20 -2.47 -4.45 -4.13
CA PRO A 20 -1.57 -3.71 -5.01
C PRO A 20 -2.29 -2.66 -5.86
N GLU A 21 -3.51 -2.92 -6.32
CA GLU A 21 -4.34 -1.98 -7.09
C GLU A 21 -4.74 -0.77 -6.27
N ARG A 22 -5.23 -0.98 -5.04
CA ARG A 22 -5.61 0.13 -4.15
C ARG A 22 -4.40 0.95 -3.72
N PHE A 23 -3.27 0.30 -3.47
CA PHE A 23 -2.03 0.99 -3.20
C PHE A 23 -1.57 1.83 -4.40
N ALA A 24 -1.62 1.27 -5.61
CA ALA A 24 -1.28 1.99 -6.84
C ALA A 24 -2.15 3.24 -7.03
N GLN A 25 -3.47 3.14 -6.79
CA GLN A 25 -4.37 4.29 -6.81
C GLN A 25 -3.98 5.33 -5.76
N LEU A 26 -3.68 4.91 -4.53
CA LEU A 26 -3.33 5.79 -3.42
C LEU A 26 -2.10 6.66 -3.73
N ILE A 27 -1.10 6.11 -4.40
CA ILE A 27 0.14 6.82 -4.75
C ILE A 27 0.10 7.51 -6.11
N GLY A 28 -1.07 7.59 -6.76
CA GLY A 28 -1.22 8.22 -8.08
C GLY A 28 -0.67 7.40 -9.26
N MET A 29 -0.54 6.09 -9.11
CA MET A 29 -0.03 5.14 -10.10
C MET A 29 -1.06 4.09 -10.52
N GLY A 30 -2.36 4.41 -10.45
CA GLY A 30 -3.44 3.47 -10.75
C GLY A 30 -3.40 2.88 -12.17
N ASP A 31 -2.82 3.60 -13.13
CA ASP A 31 -2.60 3.17 -14.52
C ASP A 31 -1.29 2.36 -14.71
N ARG A 32 -0.46 2.25 -13.67
CA ARG A 32 0.89 1.67 -13.69
C ARG A 32 1.07 0.55 -12.68
N LEU A 33 0.04 -0.29 -12.50
CA LEU A 33 0.07 -1.42 -11.56
C LEU A 33 1.28 -2.33 -11.76
N ILE A 34 1.74 -2.55 -12.99
CA ILE A 34 2.92 -3.37 -13.29
C ILE A 34 4.19 -2.86 -12.61
N VAL A 35 4.32 -1.54 -12.44
CA VAL A 35 5.46 -0.93 -11.75
C VAL A 35 5.38 -1.22 -10.26
N VAL A 36 4.19 -1.09 -9.67
CA VAL A 36 3.93 -1.42 -8.27
C VAL A 36 4.21 -2.89 -7.99
N GLN A 37 3.75 -3.80 -8.87
CA GLN A 37 4.03 -5.22 -8.73
C GLN A 37 5.53 -5.51 -8.76
N ARG A 38 6.28 -4.86 -9.67
CA ARG A 38 7.72 -5.02 -9.74
C ARG A 38 8.42 -4.57 -8.45
N TRP A 39 8.00 -3.47 -7.84
CA TRP A 39 8.55 -3.02 -6.56
C TRP A 39 8.27 -4.01 -5.42
N ILE A 40 7.10 -4.63 -5.42
CA ILE A 40 6.77 -5.71 -4.49
C ILE A 40 7.69 -6.91 -4.71
N ASP A 41 7.86 -7.34 -5.97
CA ASP A 41 8.70 -8.50 -6.32
C ASP A 41 10.18 -8.26 -5.96
N LEU A 42 10.64 -7.01 -6.03
CA LEU A 42 11.99 -6.58 -5.63
C LEU A 42 12.14 -6.35 -4.12
N GLY A 43 11.05 -6.41 -3.35
CA GLY A 43 11.04 -6.16 -1.90
C GLY A 43 11.15 -4.68 -1.51
N GLU A 44 10.98 -3.75 -2.45
CA GLU A 44 11.04 -2.30 -2.21
C GLU A 44 9.75 -1.79 -1.53
N VAL A 45 8.63 -2.47 -1.77
CA VAL A 45 7.33 -2.21 -1.11
C VAL A 45 7.02 -3.38 -0.17
N PRO A 46 6.96 -3.15 1.15
CA PRO A 46 6.60 -4.18 2.11
C PRO A 46 5.24 -4.78 1.82
N SER A 47 5.18 -6.12 1.74
CA SER A 47 3.95 -6.85 1.45
C SER A 47 3.90 -8.19 2.19
N ARG A 48 2.69 -8.74 2.32
CA ARG A 48 2.42 -10.04 2.96
C ARG A 48 1.32 -10.79 2.21
N ILE A 49 1.38 -12.11 2.26
CA ILE A 49 0.25 -12.97 1.86
C ILE A 49 -0.62 -13.22 3.09
N ILE A 50 -1.88 -12.81 3.04
CA ILE A 50 -2.88 -13.03 4.10
C ILE A 50 -4.10 -13.69 3.47
N GLY A 51 -4.48 -14.88 3.95
CA GLY A 51 -5.61 -15.62 3.39
C GLY A 51 -5.46 -15.97 1.90
N GLY A 52 -4.22 -16.09 1.40
CA GLY A 52 -3.92 -16.34 -0.01
C GLY A 52 -3.87 -15.08 -0.90
N GLN A 53 -4.13 -13.90 -0.34
CA GLN A 53 -4.09 -12.63 -1.07
C GLN A 53 -2.81 -11.85 -0.75
N LEU A 54 -2.14 -11.35 -1.79
CA LEU A 54 -1.02 -10.43 -1.65
C LEU A 54 -1.53 -9.04 -1.26
N LEU A 55 -0.99 -8.50 -0.16
CA LEU A 55 -1.36 -7.19 0.37
C LEU A 55 -0.12 -6.37 0.73
N VAL A 56 -0.15 -5.08 0.41
CA VAL A 56 0.85 -4.08 0.82
C VAL A 56 0.65 -3.73 2.29
N ASP A 57 1.72 -3.80 3.08
CA ASP A 57 1.75 -3.45 4.51
C ASP A 57 2.12 -1.98 4.65
N LEU A 58 1.12 -1.10 4.74
CA LEU A 58 1.34 0.35 4.80
C LEU A 58 2.08 0.76 6.07
N SER A 59 1.83 0.08 7.18
CA SER A 59 2.48 0.38 8.45
C SER A 59 3.99 0.10 8.36
N ALA A 60 4.39 -1.00 7.72
CA ALA A 60 5.79 -1.29 7.46
C ALA A 60 6.42 -0.28 6.47
N LEU A 61 5.70 0.08 5.42
CA LEU A 61 6.16 1.05 4.42
C LEU A 61 6.45 2.42 5.05
N LEU A 62 5.57 2.92 5.93
CA LEU A 62 5.77 4.20 6.61
C LEU A 62 6.94 4.18 7.58
N LYS A 63 7.10 3.09 8.34
CA LYS A 63 8.27 2.91 9.22
C LYS A 63 9.59 2.91 8.43
N GLN A 64 9.60 2.29 7.24
CA GLN A 64 10.74 2.31 6.34
C GLN A 64 11.03 3.75 5.85
N ALA A 65 10.00 4.51 5.51
CA ALA A 65 10.14 5.90 5.07
C ALA A 65 10.65 6.84 6.19
N ASP A 66 10.21 6.65 7.42
CA ASP A 66 10.69 7.44 8.57
C ASP A 66 12.12 7.08 8.98
N SER A 67 12.53 5.82 8.82
CA SER A 67 13.91 5.38 9.08
C SER A 67 14.93 5.87 8.04
N ALA A 68 14.45 6.31 6.87
CA ALA A 68 15.27 6.83 5.77
C ALA A 68 15.48 8.35 5.84
N LYS A 69 14.89 9.03 6.83
CA LYS A 69 15.15 10.45 7.15
C LYS A 69 16.30 10.59 8.12
#